data_AF-A0AAD0JD81-F1
#
_entry.id   AF-A0AAD0JD81-F1
#
_cell.length_a   1.000
_cell.length_b   1.000
_cell.length_c   1.000
_cell.angle_alpha   90.00
_cell.angle_beta   90.00
_cell.angle_gamma   90.00
#
_symmetry.space_group_name_H-M   'P 1'
#
loop_
_entity.id
_entity.type
_entity.pdbx_description
1 polymer ?
#
loop_
_entity_poly.entity_id
_entity_poly.type
_entity_poly.pdbx_seq_one_letter_code
_entity_poly.pdbx_strand_id
1 'polypeptide(L)'
;MALHEQTVSLMAKIMYQSRPSSTTTMGSCSTCRCPSPGGMECARCLTDELGRVIENHGAAIRWLDSFLKVQQDEAQVLLCASRVIRGRPG
;
A
#
# COMPACT_ATOMS: atom_id res chain seq x y z
N MET A 1 -5.34 6.65 25.11
CA MET A 1 -5.80 6.11 23.82
C MET A 1 -5.08 6.81 22.66
N ALA A 2 -3.76 6.67 22.54
CA ALA A 2 -2.98 7.42 21.54
C ALA A 2 -2.29 6.50 20.53
N LEU A 3 -1.67 5.41 21.02
CA LEU A 3 -0.85 4.53 20.19
C LEU A 3 -1.67 3.72 19.18
N HIS A 4 -2.82 3.17 19.59
CA HIS A 4 -3.66 2.36 18.70
C HIS A 4 -4.19 3.19 17.52
N GLU A 5 -4.74 4.38 17.79
CA GLU A 5 -5.26 5.28 16.75
C GLU A 5 -4.14 5.75 15.81
N GLN A 6 -2.97 6.10 16.35
CA GLN A 6 -1.81 6.47 15.54
C GLN A 6 -1.35 5.32 14.64
N THR A 7 -1.29 4.10 15.19
CA THR A 7 -0.91 2.88 14.45
C THR A 7 -1.89 2.62 13.30
N VAL A 8 -3.19 2.65 13.57
CA VAL A 8 -4.23 2.45 12.55
C VAL A 8 -4.21 3.55 11.49
N SER A 9 -3.98 4.81 11.90
CA SER A 9 -3.84 5.93 10.98
C SER A 9 -2.64 5.77 10.04
N LEU A 10 -1.49 5.33 10.56
CA LEU A 10 -0.32 5.02 9.74
C LEU A 10 -0.57 3.86 8.78
N MET A 11 -1.20 2.78 9.26
CA MET A 11 -1.61 1.67 8.39
C MET A 11 -2.51 2.15 7.24
N ALA A 12 -3.51 2.99 7.53
CA ALA A 12 -4.39 3.56 6.51
C ALA A 12 -3.64 4.41 5.48
N LYS A 13 -2.68 5.25 5.92
CA LYS A 13 -1.82 6.02 5.02
C LYS A 13 -0.95 5.11 4.15
N ILE A 14 -0.34 4.08 4.73
CA ILE A 14 0.48 3.12 3.98
C ILE A 14 -0.35 2.42 2.90
N MET A 15 -1.55 1.95 3.23
CA MET A 15 -2.47 1.34 2.26
C MET A 15 -2.80 2.31 1.12
N TYR A 16 -3.12 3.56 1.45
CA TYR A 16 -3.40 4.59 0.45
C TYR A 16 -2.20 4.85 -0.47
N GLN A 17 -0.99 4.93 0.07
CA GLN A 17 0.26 5.18 -0.68
C GLN A 17 0.78 3.96 -1.45
N SER A 18 0.19 2.78 -1.23
CA SER A 18 0.55 1.54 -1.94
C SER A 18 -0.30 1.31 -3.19
N ARG A 19 -1.22 2.22 -3.51
CA ARG A 19 -2.08 2.10 -4.71
C ARG A 19 -1.25 2.09 -6.01
N PRO A 20 -1.73 1.41 -7.07
CA PRO A 20 -1.03 1.35 -8.34
C PRO A 20 -0.76 2.74 -8.92
N SER A 21 0.41 2.92 -9.53
CA SER A 21 0.81 4.17 -10.18
C SER A 21 -0.10 4.57 -11.35
N SER A 22 -0.88 3.64 -11.90
CA SER A 22 -1.88 3.90 -12.95
C SER A 22 -3.10 4.68 -12.45
N THR A 23 -3.34 4.69 -11.14
CA THR A 23 -4.54 5.28 -10.53
C THR A 23 -4.32 6.70 -9.99
N THR A 24 -3.09 7.23 -10.09
CA THR A 24 -2.73 8.48 -9.42
C THR A 24 -1.51 9.13 -10.06
N THR A 25 -1.44 10.45 -10.00
CA THR A 25 -0.23 11.17 -10.44
C THR A 25 0.93 10.85 -9.50
N MET A 26 2.04 10.39 -10.06
CA MET A 26 3.26 10.12 -9.30
C MET A 26 4.08 11.40 -9.13
N GLY A 27 4.67 11.58 -7.96
CA GLY A 27 5.65 12.63 -7.67
C GLY A 27 6.81 12.07 -6.87
N SER A 28 7.76 12.93 -6.51
CA SER A 28 8.88 12.55 -5.65
C SER A 28 8.46 12.54 -4.19
N CYS A 29 8.75 11.46 -3.47
CA CYS A 29 8.56 11.38 -2.02
C CYS A 29 9.31 12.52 -1.32
N SER A 30 8.64 13.20 -0.40
CA SER A 30 9.21 14.29 0.41
C SER A 30 10.43 13.85 1.25
N THR A 31 10.50 12.58 1.63
CA THR A 31 11.54 12.03 2.52
C THR A 31 12.69 11.38 1.76
N CYS A 32 12.39 10.45 0.85
CA CYS A 32 13.42 9.64 0.17
C CYS A 32 13.57 9.94 -1.33
N ARG A 33 12.75 10.85 -1.89
CA ARG A 33 12.68 11.21 -3.32
C ARG A 33 12.32 10.07 -4.28
N CYS A 34 12.07 8.85 -3.79
CA CYS A 34 11.53 7.78 -4.62
C CYS A 34 10.12 8.13 -5.14
N PRO A 35 9.68 7.54 -6.26
CA PRO A 35 8.33 7.75 -6.77
C PRO A 35 7.26 7.42 -5.71
N SER A 36 6.30 8.32 -5.53
CA SER A 36 5.23 8.23 -4.54
C SER A 36 3.94 8.84 -5.07
N PRO A 37 2.76 8.27 -4.78
CA PRO A 37 1.49 8.86 -5.12
C PRO A 37 1.34 10.31 -4.60
N GLY A 38 1.08 11.24 -5.52
CA GLY A 38 0.89 12.66 -5.22
C GLY A 38 2.12 13.37 -4.66
N GLY A 39 3.33 12.79 -4.75
CA GLY A 39 4.55 13.37 -4.17
C GLY A 39 4.56 13.41 -2.63
N MET A 40 3.68 12.65 -1.99
CA MET A 40 3.62 12.49 -0.54
C MET A 40 4.68 11.49 -0.04
N GLU A 41 4.77 11.30 1.27
CA GLU A 41 5.59 10.23 1.84
C GLU A 41 5.18 8.87 1.28
N CYS A 42 6.16 8.12 0.77
CA CYS A 42 5.90 6.82 0.18
C CYS A 42 5.59 5.77 1.24
N ALA A 43 4.96 4.67 0.82
CA ALA A 43 4.62 3.54 1.68
C ALA A 43 5.81 3.04 2.52
N ARG A 44 7.04 3.06 1.96
CA ARG A 44 8.26 2.64 2.68
C ARG A 44 8.60 3.58 3.84
N CYS A 45 8.61 4.90 3.61
CA CYS A 45 8.92 5.87 4.66
C CYS A 45 7.87 5.83 5.78
N LEU A 46 6.60 5.70 5.43
CA LEU A 46 5.52 5.55 6.40
C LEU A 46 5.61 4.21 7.18
N THR A 47 6.11 3.16 6.55
CA THR A 47 6.36 1.86 7.22
C THR A 47 7.53 1.95 8.19
N ASP A 48 8.57 2.72 7.85
CA ASP A 48 9.66 3.02 8.79
C ASP A 48 9.15 3.82 10.00
N GLU A 49 8.26 4.80 9.80
CA GLU A 49 7.60 5.54 10.88
C GLU A 49 6.74 4.61 11.75
N LEU A 50 5.91 3.77 11.14
CA LEU A 50 5.12 2.76 11.83
C LEU A 50 6.00 1.86 12.69
N GLY A 51 7.13 1.39 12.15
CA GLY A 51 8.11 0.57 12.86
C GLY A 51 8.69 1.26 14.10
N ARG A 52 8.90 2.57 14.04
CA ARG A 52 9.33 3.37 15.21
C ARG A 52 8.22 3.50 16.24
N VAL A 53 6.99 3.78 15.81
CA VAL A 53 5.83 3.97 16.69
C VAL A 53 5.51 2.72 17.49
N ILE A 54 5.59 1.53 16.87
CA ILE A 54 5.33 0.24 17.54
C ILE A 54 6.60 -0.42 18.10
N GLU A 55 7.75 0.25 18.00
CA GLU A 55 9.08 -0.26 18.39
C GLU A 55 9.41 -1.64 17.77
N ASN A 56 8.90 -1.91 16.56
CA ASN A 56 9.08 -3.18 15.86
C ASN A 56 9.04 -3.00 14.33
N HIS A 57 10.18 -2.66 13.75
CA HIS A 57 10.35 -2.52 12.31
C HIS A 57 10.05 -3.80 11.54
N GLY A 58 10.42 -4.96 12.08
CA GLY A 58 10.17 -6.25 11.42
C GLY A 58 8.68 -6.55 11.27
N ALA A 59 7.87 -6.21 12.27
CA ALA A 59 6.42 -6.34 12.19
C ALA A 59 5.81 -5.40 11.15
N ALA A 60 6.24 -4.13 11.10
CA ALA A 60 5.76 -3.16 10.13
C ALA A 60 6.08 -3.58 8.68
N ILE A 61 7.30 -4.04 8.41
CA ILE A 61 7.73 -4.52 7.09
C ILE A 61 6.91 -5.75 6.67
N ARG A 62 6.80 -6.77 7.54
CA ARG A 62 6.01 -7.97 7.25
C ARG A 62 4.54 -7.65 6.97
N TRP A 63 3.99 -6.66 7.67
CA TRP A 63 2.62 -6.21 7.44
C TRP A 63 2.47 -5.56 6.06
N LEU A 64 3.38 -4.64 5.67
CA LEU A 64 3.38 -4.05 4.32
C LEU A 64 3.50 -5.14 3.24
N ASP A 65 4.44 -6.07 3.38
CA ASP A 65 4.64 -7.16 2.41
C ASP A 65 3.38 -8.02 2.25
N SER A 66 2.68 -8.29 3.36
CA SER A 66 1.43 -9.05 3.35
C SER A 66 0.33 -8.28 2.63
N PHE A 67 0.22 -6.97 2.87
CA PHE A 67 -0.75 -6.12 2.19
C PHE A 67 -0.50 -6.03 0.67
N LEU A 68 0.76 -5.88 0.26
CA LEU A 68 1.12 -5.85 -1.16
C LEU A 68 0.79 -7.17 -1.87
N LYS A 69 0.96 -8.31 -1.19
CA LYS A 69 0.54 -9.62 -1.71
C LYS A 69 -0.98 -9.69 -1.90
N VAL A 70 -1.76 -9.23 -0.93
CA VAL A 70 -3.23 -9.17 -1.05
C VAL A 70 -3.64 -8.33 -2.26
N GLN A 71 -3.00 -7.18 -2.51
CA GLN A 71 -3.29 -6.36 -3.69
C GLN A 71 -2.94 -7.08 -5.01
N GLN A 72 -1.85 -7.83 -5.04
CA GLN A 72 -1.46 -8.62 -6.21
C GLN A 72 -2.46 -9.76 -6.48
N ASP A 73 -2.86 -10.47 -5.42
CA ASP A 73 -3.86 -11.53 -5.49
C ASP A 73 -5.22 -10.99 -5.95
N GLU A 74 -5.65 -9.83 -5.42
CA GLU A 74 -6.87 -9.15 -5.85
C GLU A 74 -6.83 -8.81 -7.34
N ALA A 75 -5.72 -8.21 -7.82
CA ALA A 75 -5.55 -7.92 -9.24
C ALA A 75 -5.64 -9.18 -10.10
N GLN A 76 -5.05 -10.29 -9.65
CA GLN A 76 -5.12 -11.57 -10.35
C GLN A 76 -6.55 -12.14 -10.38
N VAL A 77 -7.29 -12.06 -9.27
CA VAL A 77 -8.71 -12.47 -9.20
C VAL A 77 -9.54 -11.68 -10.20
N LEU A 78 -9.34 -10.35 -10.28
CA LEU A 78 -10.05 -9.48 -11.23
C LEU A 78 -9.69 -9.79 -12.70
N LEU A 79 -8.43 -10.11 -12.98
CA LEU A 79 -7.99 -10.55 -14.32
C LEU A 79 -8.67 -11.87 -14.72
N CYS A 80 -8.72 -12.84 -13.81
CA CYS A 80 -9.41 -14.11 -14.03
C CYS A 80 -10.92 -13.90 -14.28
N ALA A 81 -11.59 -13.08 -13.48
CA ALA A 81 -13.00 -12.75 -13.66
C ALA A 81 -13.28 -12.12 -15.03
N SER A 82 -12.40 -11.20 -15.46
CA SER A 82 -12.51 -10.54 -16.77
C SER A 82 -12.43 -11.51 -17.95
N ARG A 83 -11.64 -12.59 -17.84
CA ARG A 83 -11.54 -13.63 -18.87
C ARG A 83 -12.83 -14.43 -19.01
N VAL A 84 -13.49 -14.75 -17.88
CA VAL A 84 -14.78 -15.46 -17.89
C VAL A 84 -15.85 -14.62 -18.59
N ILE A 85 -15.89 -13.31 -18.33
CA ILE A 85 -16.84 -12.40 -18.97
C ILE A 85 -16.63 -12.35 -20.49
N ARG A 86 -15.37 -12.25 -20.95
CA ARG A 86 -15.05 -12.18 -22.39
C ARG A 86 -15.22 -13.52 -23.13
N GLY A 87 -15.19 -14.64 -22.42
CA GLY A 87 -15.27 -15.99 -22.98
C GLY A 87 -16.69 -16.60 -23.02
N ARG A 88 -17.70 -15.94 -22.45
CA ARG A 88 -19.10 -16.36 -22.60
C ARG A 88 -19.67 -15.80 -23.92
N PRO A 89 -20.09 -16.64 -24.88
CA PRO A 89 -21.02 -16.19 -25.89
C PRO A 89 -22.32 -15.82 -25.18
N GLY A 90 -22.86 -14.64 -25.49
CA GLY A 90 -24.19 -14.23 -25.06
C GLY A 90 -25.28 -15.09 -25.69
#